data_AF-A0A259DDE1-F1
#
_entry.id   AF-A0A259DDE1-F1
#
_cell.length_a   1.000
_cell.length_b   1.000
_cell.length_c   1.000
_cell.angle_alpha   90.00
_cell.angle_beta   90.00
_cell.angle_gamma   90.00
#
_symmetry.space_group_name_H-M   'P 1'
#
loop_
_entity.id
_entity.type
_entity.pdbx_description
1 polymer ?
#
loop_
_entity_poly.entity_id
_entity_poly.type
_entity_poly.pdbx_seq_one_letter_code
_entity_poly.pdbx_strand_id
1 'polypeptide(L)'
;MPSPGGPAKLRQNEEMTMAAKTPEALKSTIGLPRVVRARGSYLWDAEGRQYIDGSGGPAVYCLGHAHPEVNRAVAAQMEDIAH
;
A
#
# COMPACT_ATOMS: atom_id res chain seq x y z
N MET A 1 43.42 8.43 44.36
CA MET A 1 42.09 8.90 44.80
C MET A 1 41.64 10.00 43.83
N PRO A 2 40.49 9.85 43.14
CA PRO A 2 40.03 10.77 42.09
C PRO A 2 39.15 11.94 42.58
N SER A 3 39.31 13.10 41.92
CA SER A 3 38.40 14.21 41.55
C SER A 3 37.39 14.86 42.53
N PRO A 4 37.32 16.21 42.58
CA PRO A 4 36.07 16.95 42.78
C PRO A 4 35.49 17.42 41.43
N GLY A 5 34.17 17.33 41.29
CA GLY A 5 33.43 17.62 40.05
C GLY A 5 33.33 19.11 39.72
N GLY A 6 33.52 19.44 38.44
CA GLY A 6 33.13 20.71 37.85
C GLY A 6 31.65 20.71 37.43
N PRO A 7 31.01 21.88 37.27
CA PRO A 7 29.56 21.98 37.08
C PRO A 7 29.16 21.46 35.69
N ALA A 8 28.14 20.60 35.68
CA ALA A 8 27.50 20.11 34.47
C ALA A 8 26.85 21.27 33.71
N LYS A 9 27.39 21.63 32.54
CA LYS A 9 26.67 22.47 31.58
C LYS A 9 25.48 21.69 31.05
N LEU A 10 24.27 22.10 31.43
CA LEU A 10 23.03 21.66 30.79
C LEU A 10 23.15 21.95 29.29
N ARG A 11 23.17 20.89 28.48
CA ARG A 11 23.06 21.00 27.02
C ARG A 11 21.62 21.34 26.69
N GLN A 12 21.42 22.43 25.95
CA GLN A 12 20.15 22.79 25.36
C GLN A 12 19.67 21.63 24.47
N ASN A 13 18.44 21.21 24.71
CA ASN A 13 17.69 20.24 23.95
C ASN A 13 17.06 20.96 22.74
N GLU A 14 17.74 20.92 21.60
CA GLU A 14 17.14 21.31 20.32
C GLU A 14 16.18 20.21 19.86
N GLU A 15 14.87 20.46 19.96
CA GLU A 15 13.83 19.64 19.35
C GLU A 15 13.99 19.65 17.83
N MET A 16 14.61 18.59 17.32
CA MET A 16 14.73 18.34 15.89
C MET A 16 13.41 17.77 15.37
N THR A 17 12.44 18.64 15.05
CA THR A 17 11.29 18.27 14.23
C THR A 17 11.78 18.01 12.80
N MET A 18 12.05 16.74 12.48
CA MET A 18 12.25 16.29 11.11
C MET A 18 10.91 15.77 10.61
N ALA A 19 10.11 16.65 10.01
CA ALA A 19 9.12 16.19 9.05
C ALA A 19 9.88 15.47 7.94
N ALA A 20 9.86 14.14 7.95
CA ALA A 20 10.54 13.32 6.96
C ALA A 20 10.08 13.73 5.56
N LYS A 21 11.00 14.24 4.75
CA LYS A 21 10.72 14.65 3.37
C LYS A 21 10.30 13.41 2.59
N THR A 22 9.10 13.41 2.03
CA THR A 22 8.60 12.30 1.21
C THR A 22 9.56 12.06 0.04
N PRO A 23 10.07 10.83 -0.15
CA PRO A 23 10.96 10.50 -1.26
C PRO A 23 10.35 10.87 -2.61
N GLU A 24 11.14 11.38 -3.54
CA GLU A 24 10.68 11.81 -4.86
C GLU A 24 9.93 10.69 -5.63
N ALA A 25 10.36 9.44 -5.43
CA ALA A 25 9.75 8.24 -6.01
C ALA A 25 8.31 7.98 -5.53
N LEU A 26 7.89 8.56 -4.39
CA LEU A 26 6.52 8.47 -3.87
C LEU A 26 5.61 9.57 -4.43
N LYS A 27 6.14 10.52 -5.21
CA LYS A 27 5.38 11.65 -5.77
C LYS A 27 4.80 11.36 -7.16
N SER A 28 5.23 10.28 -7.81
CA SER A 28 4.85 9.97 -9.19
C SER A 28 4.48 8.50 -9.34
N THR A 29 3.43 8.24 -10.12
CA THR A 29 3.02 6.88 -10.51
C THR A 29 3.61 6.45 -11.85
N ILE A 30 4.36 7.34 -12.52
CA ILE A 30 5.02 7.07 -13.79
C ILE A 30 6.04 5.94 -13.59
N GLY A 31 5.85 4.82 -14.30
CA GLY A 31 6.74 3.67 -14.26
C GLY A 31 6.41 2.61 -13.20
N LEU A 32 5.34 2.78 -12.41
CA LEU A 32 4.87 1.71 -11.53
C LEU A 32 4.25 0.56 -12.34
N PRO A 33 4.34 -0.70 -11.86
CA PRO A 33 3.69 -1.84 -12.53
C PRO A 33 2.19 -1.61 -12.70
N ARG A 34 1.69 -1.84 -13.92
CA ARG A 34 0.26 -1.74 -14.22
C ARG A 34 -0.38 -3.11 -14.10
N VAL A 35 -1.27 -3.27 -13.14
CA VAL A 35 -2.08 -4.49 -12.97
C VAL A 35 -3.03 -4.65 -14.16
N VAL A 36 -3.04 -5.85 -14.77
CA VAL A 36 -3.92 -6.20 -15.91
C VAL A 36 -4.83 -7.38 -15.61
N ARG A 37 -4.55 -8.16 -14.56
CA ARG A 37 -5.35 -9.31 -14.13
C ARG A 37 -5.27 -9.50 -12.63
N ALA A 38 -6.35 -10.01 -12.04
CA ALA A 38 -6.41 -10.36 -10.62
C ALA A 38 -7.30 -11.58 -10.39
N ARG A 39 -6.99 -12.37 -9.35
CA ARG A 39 -7.76 -13.56 -8.93
C ARG A 39 -7.41 -13.93 -7.48
N GLY A 40 -8.41 -14.07 -6.62
CA GLY A 40 -8.19 -14.27 -5.19
C GLY A 40 -7.39 -13.12 -4.60
N SER A 41 -6.35 -13.41 -3.82
CA SER A 41 -5.45 -12.42 -3.23
C SER A 41 -4.24 -12.07 -4.10
N TYR A 42 -4.31 -12.33 -5.42
CA TYR A 42 -3.17 -12.15 -6.32
C TYR A 42 -3.49 -11.20 -7.47
N LEU A 43 -2.47 -10.41 -7.84
CA LEU A 43 -2.46 -9.48 -8.96
C LEU A 43 -1.37 -9.89 -9.96
N TRP A 44 -1.56 -9.56 -11.23
CA TRP A 44 -0.57 -9.73 -12.28
C TRP A 44 -0.43 -8.44 -13.08
N ASP A 45 0.80 -8.02 -13.31
CA ASP A 45 1.10 -6.90 -14.20
C ASP A 45 1.12 -7.32 -15.68
N ALA A 46 1.32 -6.33 -16.56
CA ALA A 46 1.39 -6.53 -18.00
C ALA A 46 2.56 -7.43 -18.43
N GLU A 47 3.62 -7.51 -17.64
CA GLU A 47 4.78 -8.37 -17.85
C GLU A 47 4.58 -9.79 -17.29
N GLY A 48 3.42 -10.06 -16.66
CA GLY A 48 3.06 -11.35 -16.10
C GLY A 48 3.62 -11.62 -14.70
N ARG A 49 4.28 -10.64 -14.06
CA ARG A 49 4.76 -10.79 -12.68
C ARG A 49 3.58 -10.84 -11.73
N GLN A 50 3.62 -11.78 -10.78
CA GLN A 50 2.58 -11.99 -9.79
C GLN A 50 2.92 -11.27 -8.48
N TYR A 51 1.92 -10.65 -7.89
CA TYR A 51 2.00 -9.94 -6.62
C TYR A 51 0.92 -10.43 -5.68
N ILE A 52 1.21 -10.46 -4.37
CA ILE A 52 0.18 -10.62 -3.34
C ILE A 52 -0.48 -9.25 -3.13
N ASP A 53 -1.82 -9.20 -3.14
CA ASP A 53 -2.58 -8.03 -2.70
C ASP A 53 -2.57 -7.98 -1.17
N GLY A 54 -1.51 -7.40 -0.62
CA GLY A 54 -1.36 -7.16 0.82
C GLY A 54 -2.09 -5.91 1.31
N SER A 55 -2.66 -5.12 0.40
CA SER A 55 -3.44 -3.92 0.75
C SER A 55 -4.88 -4.26 1.12
N GLY A 56 -5.42 -5.35 0.56
CA GLY A 56 -6.84 -5.70 0.65
C GLY A 56 -7.74 -4.79 -0.21
N GLY A 57 -7.16 -4.01 -1.12
CA GLY A 57 -7.84 -2.92 -1.84
C GLY A 57 -8.44 -1.86 -0.88
N PRO A 58 -9.55 -1.21 -1.23
CA PRO A 58 -10.31 -0.38 -0.27
C PRO A 58 -11.09 -1.29 0.70
N ALA A 59 -10.41 -2.14 1.47
CA ALA A 59 -10.93 -3.00 2.55
C ALA A 59 -12.16 -3.89 2.24
N VAL A 60 -12.65 -3.96 1.00
CA VAL A 60 -13.91 -4.63 0.62
C VAL A 60 -13.71 -5.98 -0.08
N TYR A 61 -12.47 -6.38 -0.39
CA TYR A 61 -12.20 -7.63 -1.12
C TYR A 61 -12.12 -8.87 -0.21
N CYS A 62 -13.10 -9.08 0.66
CA CYS A 62 -13.16 -10.26 1.54
C CYS A 62 -13.30 -11.60 0.78
N LEU A 63 -13.84 -11.56 -0.45
CA LEU A 63 -13.94 -12.72 -1.35
C LEU A 63 -12.73 -12.87 -2.31
N GLY A 64 -11.84 -11.87 -2.33
CA GLY A 64 -10.78 -11.74 -3.32
C GLY A 64 -11.27 -11.31 -4.72
N HIS A 65 -10.32 -11.06 -5.61
CA HIS A 65 -10.58 -10.60 -6.97
C HIS A 65 -11.19 -11.71 -7.85
N ALA A 66 -12.08 -11.33 -8.77
CA ALA A 66 -12.68 -12.19 -9.79
C ALA A 66 -13.33 -13.48 -9.22
N HIS A 67 -14.13 -13.35 -8.17
CA HIS A 67 -14.82 -14.48 -7.56
C HIS A 67 -15.81 -15.14 -8.56
N PRO A 68 -15.70 -16.46 -8.85
CA PRO A 68 -16.46 -17.09 -9.93
C PRO A 68 -17.99 -17.00 -9.78
N GLU A 69 -18.49 -17.06 -8.55
CA GLU A 69 -19.93 -16.94 -8.29
C GLU A 69 -20.45 -15.53 -8.57
N VAL A 70 -19.71 -14.50 -8.13
CA VAL A 70 -20.08 -13.10 -8.33
C VAL A 70 -20.05 -12.76 -9.81
N ASN A 71 -18.99 -13.16 -10.52
CA ASN A 71 -18.89 -12.92 -11.96
C ASN A 71 -20.04 -13.56 -12.73
N ARG A 72 -20.44 -14.80 -12.37
CA ARG A 72 -21.59 -15.46 -13.00
C ARG A 72 -22.89 -14.73 -12.71
N ALA A 73 -23.13 -14.32 -11.46
CA ALA A 73 -24.34 -13.61 -11.09
C ALA A 73 -24.46 -12.24 -11.80
N VAL A 74 -23.36 -11.49 -11.88
CA VAL A 74 -23.31 -10.22 -12.61
C VAL A 74 -23.55 -10.45 -14.10
N ALA A 75 -22.90 -11.43 -14.72
CA ALA A 75 -23.09 -11.74 -16.13
C ALA A 75 -24.55 -12.14 -16.44
N ALA A 76 -25.16 -12.98 -15.60
CA ALA A 76 -26.55 -13.40 -15.76
C ALA A 76 -27.52 -12.21 -15.67
N GLN A 77 -27.35 -11.33 -14.68
CA GLN A 77 -28.22 -10.16 -14.53
C GLN A 77 -28.17 -9.21 -15.74
N MET A 78 -26.99 -9.10 -16.38
CA MET A 78 -26.82 -8.27 -17.58
C MET A 78 -27.59 -8.80 -18.80
N GLU A 79 -27.99 -10.07 -18.80
CA GLU A 79 -28.87 -10.63 -19.83
C GLU A 79 -30.33 -10.16 -19.66
N ASP A 80 -30.75 -9.91 -18.42
CA ASP A 80 -32.11 -9.46 -18.12
C ASP A 80 -32.25 -7.92 -18.20
N ILE A 81 -31.43 -7.18 -17.46
CA ILE A 81 -31.43 -5.70 -17.45
C ILE A 81 -30.13 -5.14 -16.87
N ALA A 82 -29.57 -4.14 -17.56
CA ALA A 82 -28.30 -3.50 -17.18
C ALA A 82 -28.45 -2.14 -16.49
N HIS A 83 -29.56 -1.42 -16.70
CA HIS A 83 -29.84 -0.09 -16.13
C HIS A 83 -31.34 0.22 -16.07
#